data_AF-A0A1H6EPD0-F1
#
_entry.id   AF-A0A1H6EPD0-F1
#
_cell.length_a   1.000
_cell.length_b   1.000
_cell.length_c   1.000
_cell.angle_alpha   90.00
_cell.angle_beta   90.00
_cell.angle_gamma   90.00
#
_symmetry.space_group_name_H-M   'P 1'
#
loop_
_entity.id
_entity.type
_entity.pdbx_description
1 polymer ?
#
loop_
_entity_poly.entity_id
_entity_poly.type
_entity_poly.pdbx_seq_one_letter_code
_entity_poly.pdbx_strand_id
1 'polypeptide(L)' 'MSSSIDIDKRSRANSTKRSQGLDQSIKVWNVDNFPNRDDAAAFVNVDPAQGAGEAAFSNCPDGSVDVYYYL' A
#
# COMPACT_ATOMS: atom_id res chain seq x y z
N MET A 1 15.96 -42.32 -2.04
CA MET A 1 16.54 -41.05 -1.56
C MET A 1 15.85 -39.92 -2.28
N SER A 2 15.28 -39.01 -1.50
CA SER A 2 14.38 -37.93 -1.90
C SER A 2 15.05 -36.87 -2.78
N SER A 3 14.28 -36.25 -3.68
CA SER A 3 14.55 -34.89 -4.17
C SER A 3 13.41 -33.99 -3.70
N SER A 4 13.67 -33.19 -2.67
CA SER A 4 12.79 -32.12 -2.22
C SER A 4 13.00 -30.90 -3.14
N ILE A 5 11.91 -30.37 -3.70
CA ILE A 5 11.94 -29.21 -4.58
C ILE A 5 11.97 -27.95 -3.71
N ASP A 6 13.08 -27.22 -3.78
CA ASP A 6 13.31 -25.93 -3.13
C ASP A 6 12.39 -24.82 -3.70
N ILE A 7 11.17 -24.70 -3.16
CA ILE A 7 10.21 -23.63 -3.53
C ILE A 7 10.35 -22.36 -2.66
N ASP A 8 11.25 -22.31 -1.67
CA ASP A 8 11.18 -21.26 -0.64
C ASP A 8 12.02 -19.98 -0.88
N LYS A 9 12.74 -19.86 -2.01
CA LYS A 9 13.66 -18.69 -2.20
C LYS A 9 13.18 -17.60 -3.17
N ARG A 10 12.09 -17.79 -3.92
CA ARG A 10 11.60 -16.77 -4.88
C ARG A 10 10.62 -15.76 -4.28
N SER A 11 9.98 -16.07 -3.16
CA SER A 11 8.93 -15.21 -2.57
C SER A 11 9.48 -14.00 -1.81
N ARG A 12 10.68 -14.10 -1.21
CA ARG A 12 11.28 -13.00 -0.43
C ARG A 12 11.94 -11.90 -1.27
N ALA A 13 12.28 -12.16 -2.53
CA ALA A 13 12.98 -11.19 -3.38
C ALA A 13 12.08 -10.07 -3.92
N ASN A 14 10.75 -10.23 -3.86
CA ASN A 14 9.79 -9.26 -4.41
C ASN A 14 9.30 -8.21 -3.39
N SER A 15 9.60 -8.37 -2.10
CA SER A 15 9.18 -7.42 -1.06
C SER A 15 10.16 -6.24 -0.91
N THR A 16 11.43 -6.42 -1.25
CA THR A 16 12.49 -5.43 -0.96
C THR A 16 12.75 -4.45 -2.11
N LYS A 17 12.01 -4.53 -3.22
CA LYS A 17 12.25 -3.74 -4.45
C LYS A 17 11.12 -2.77 -4.84
N ARG A 18 10.22 -2.45 -3.91
CA ARG A 18 9.22 -1.36 -4.07
C ARG A 18 9.57 -0.09 -3.30
N SER A 19 10.70 -0.06 -2.60
CA SER A 19 11.29 1.16 -2.04
C SER A 19 12.25 1.84 -3.03
N GLN A 20 12.09 1.55 -4.33
CA GLN A 20 12.75 2.29 -5.39
C GLN A 20 12.05 3.64 -5.45
N GLY A 21 12.71 4.65 -4.89
CA GLY A 21 12.18 6.00 -4.68
C GLY A 21 11.32 6.42 -5.87
N LEU A 22 10.03 6.61 -5.60
CA LEU A 22 9.12 7.25 -6.52
C LEU A 22 9.77 8.59 -6.87
N ASP A 23 10.01 8.81 -8.15
CA ASP A 23 10.32 10.15 -8.64
C ASP A 23 9.18 11.06 -8.17
N GLN A 24 9.43 11.89 -7.16
CA GLN A 24 8.41 12.75 -6.54
C GLN A 24 7.81 13.76 -7.53
N SER A 25 8.32 13.84 -8.77
CA SER A 25 7.72 14.62 -9.83
C SER A 25 6.56 13.92 -10.55
N ILE A 26 6.42 12.60 -10.42
CA ILE A 26 5.34 11.81 -11.02
C ILE A 26 4.39 11.37 -9.91
N LYS A 27 3.28 12.11 -9.76
CA LYS A 27 2.22 11.72 -8.84
C LYS A 27 1.36 10.61 -9.46
N VAL A 28 1.32 9.46 -8.80
CA VAL A 28 0.54 8.29 -9.22
C VAL A 28 -0.59 8.05 -8.24
N TRP A 29 -1.78 7.72 -8.76
CA TRP A 29 -2.89 7.24 -7.93
C TRP A 29 -2.61 5.81 -7.50
N ASN A 30 -2.52 5.62 -6.19
CA ASN A 30 -2.39 4.32 -5.54
C ASN A 30 -3.70 3.97 -4.83
N VAL A 31 -3.88 2.69 -4.52
CA VAL A 31 -4.99 2.20 -3.72
C VAL A 31 -4.47 1.20 -2.69
N ASP A 32 -4.83 1.41 -1.43
CA ASP A 32 -4.59 0.48 -0.34
C ASP A 32 -5.89 0.23 0.44
N ASN A 33 -6.03 -0.95 1.03
CA ASN A 33 -7.18 -1.33 1.84
C ASN A 33 -6.78 -1.40 3.33
N PHE A 34 -7.59 -0.79 4.18
CA PHE A 34 -7.39 -0.74 5.62
C PHE A 34 -8.55 -1.44 6.35
N PRO A 35 -8.29 -2.14 7.45
CA PRO A 35 -9.32 -2.93 8.13
C PRO A 35 -10.39 -2.08 8.84
N ASN A 36 -10.11 -0.81 9.10
CA ASN A 36 -11.05 0.12 9.73
C ASN A 36 -10.72 1.59 9.36
N ARG A 37 -11.63 2.49 9.74
CA ARG A 37 -11.55 3.92 9.44
C ARG A 37 -10.41 4.64 10.17
N ASP A 38 -10.07 4.20 11.38
CA ASP A 38 -9.05 4.86 12.19
C ASP A 38 -7.66 4.61 11.59
N ASP A 39 -7.39 3.39 11.13
CA ASP A 39 -6.14 3.03 10.45
C ASP A 39 -6.00 3.76 9.11
N ALA A 40 -7.08 3.87 8.34
CA ALA A 40 -7.11 4.62 7.09
C ALA A 40 -6.84 6.13 7.31
N ALA A 41 -7.44 6.71 8.36
CA ALA A 41 -7.22 8.10 8.73
C ALA A 41 -5.80 8.33 9.25
N ALA A 42 -5.25 7.39 10.02
CA ALA A 42 -3.87 7.48 10.49
C ALA A 42 -2.89 7.53 9.31
N PHE A 43 -3.07 6.67 8.30
CA PHE A 43 -2.20 6.62 7.12
C PHE A 43 -2.07 7.97 6.38
N VAL A 44 -3.18 8.63 6.06
CA VAL A 44 -3.15 9.89 5.29
C VAL A 44 -2.60 11.09 6.10
N ASN A 45 -2.52 10.95 7.42
CA ASN A 45 -2.00 11.97 8.34
C ASN A 45 -0.51 11.77 8.69
N VAL A 46 0.12 10.67 8.26
CA VAL A 46 1.57 10.45 8.44
C VAL A 46 2.34 11.28 7.41
N ASP A 47 3.48 11.85 7.83
CA ASP A 47 4.35 12.65 6.97
C ASP A 47 4.95 11.82 5.82
N PRO A 48 4.88 12.27 4.54
CA PRO A 48 4.20 13.48 4.06
C PRO A 48 2.68 13.31 4.03
N ALA A 49 1.99 14.16 4.80
CA ALA A 49 0.54 14.13 4.87
C ALA A 49 -0.07 14.50 3.52
N GLN A 50 -1.17 13.83 3.17
CA GLN A 50 -1.86 14.08 1.91
C GLN A 50 -2.48 15.49 1.91
N GLY A 51 -2.22 16.26 0.86
CA GLY A 51 -2.82 17.56 0.63
C GLY A 51 -4.29 17.48 0.22
N ALA A 52 -4.93 18.64 0.10
CA ALA A 52 -6.31 18.72 -0.34
C ALA A 52 -6.47 18.11 -1.76
N GLY A 53 -7.35 17.10 -1.87
CA GLY A 53 -7.60 16.38 -3.12
C GLY A 53 -6.60 15.27 -3.45
N GLU A 54 -5.62 15.02 -2.59
CA GLU A 54 -4.63 13.95 -2.78
C GLU A 54 -5.07 12.60 -2.21
N ALA A 55 -6.20 12.55 -1.48
CA ALA A 55 -6.78 11.31 -0.98
C ALA A 55 -8.31 11.24 -1.12
N ALA A 56 -8.83 10.03 -1.35
CA ALA A 56 -10.26 9.70 -1.34
C ALA A 56 -10.50 8.37 -0.63
N PHE A 57 -11.66 8.24 0.01
CA PHE A 57 -12.01 7.07 0.82
C PHE A 57 -13.28 6.41 0.28
N SER A 58 -13.30 5.08 0.24
CA SER A 58 -14.50 4.28 -0.03
C SER A 58 -14.71 3.27 1.10
N ASN A 59 -15.90 3.26 1.70
CA ASN A 59 -16.24 2.28 2.73
C ASN A 59 -16.69 0.97 2.08
N CYS A 60 -16.15 -0.15 2.56
CA CYS A 60 -16.53 -1.48 2.11
C CYS A 60 -17.60 -2.12 3.02
N PRO A 61 -18.43 -3.05 2.50
CA PRO A 61 -19.47 -3.72 3.29
C PRO A 61 -18.95 -4.57 4.46
N ASP A 62 -17.68 -5.00 4.39
CA ASP A 62 -17.01 -5.80 5.42
C ASP A 62 -16.40 -4.95 6.55
N GLY A 63 -16.57 -3.62 6.50
CA GLY A 63 -16.01 -2.68 7.47
C GLY A 63 -14.62 -2.17 7.13
N SER A 64 -13.98 -2.70 6.08
CA SER A 64 -12.72 -2.17 5.55
C SER A 64 -12.93 -0.85 4.79
N VAL A 65 -11.82 -0.17 4.50
CA VAL A 65 -11.80 1.12 3.81
C VAL A 65 -10.74 1.08 2.72
N ASP A 66 -11.16 1.30 1.48
CA ASP A 66 -10.22 1.57 0.38
C ASP A 66 -9.81 3.04 0.44
N VAL A 67 -8.50 3.29 0.43
CA VAL A 67 -7.90 4.62 0.38
C VAL A 67 -7.21 4.77 -0.97
N TYR A 68 -7.70 5.72 -1.76
CA TYR A 68 -7.05 6.16 -2.98
C TYR A 68 -6.19 7.36 -2.64
N TYR A 69 -4.91 7.36 -2.98
CA TYR A 69 -4.01 8.45 -2.61
C TYR A 69 -2.95 8.75 -3.68
N TYR A 70 -2.35 9.94 -3.60
CA TYR A 70 -1.40 10.47 -4.58
C TYR A 70 0.01 10.48 -3.96
N LEU A 71 0.92 9.65 -4.50
CA LEU A 71 2.35 9.61 -4.13
C LEU A 71 3.25 9.64 -5.37
#